data_AF-A0A8T9PZ42-F1
#
_entry.id   AF-A0A8T9PZ42-F1
#
_cell.length_a   1.000
_cell.length_b   1.000
_cell.length_c   1.000
_cell.angle_alpha   90.00
_cell.angle_beta   90.00
_cell.angle_gamma   90.00
#
_symmetry.space_group_name_H-M   'P 1'
#
loop_
_entity.id
_entity.type
_entity.pdbx_description
1 polymer ?
#
loop_
_entity_poly.entity_id
_entity_poly.type
_entity_poly.pdbx_seq_one_letter_code
_entity_poly.pdbx_strand_id
1 'polypeptide(L)'
;MYFKLILLVLGVFALWRDFNRDPGQHLAAKGIQVFFVLGLLLSYGGSIGYALNLLFRFEDFRTRFSSPVGAVPGNVHLVLATLHIAVCLVTIILTYQLESRQDRARRLLCYVLPLLTLFEAFNFQRGWLQGEDTADIPQFAVYLLGVVLYGILVACFVILYNTEFMRSFFAGPPLPAETEWLEPALPGSAN
;
A
#
# COMPACT_ATOMS: atom_id res chain seq x y z
N MET A 1 2.23 18.30 -8.10
CA MET A 1 3.17 18.36 -6.95
C MET A 1 2.46 18.67 -5.65
N TYR A 2 1.66 19.75 -5.57
CA TYR A 2 0.94 20.18 -4.36
C TYR A 2 0.01 19.13 -3.73
N PHE A 3 -0.65 18.30 -4.54
CA PHE A 3 -1.55 17.25 -4.02
C PHE A 3 -0.82 16.18 -3.17
N LYS A 4 0.39 15.78 -3.56
CA LYS A 4 1.22 14.84 -2.77
C LYS A 4 1.61 15.45 -1.43
N LEU A 5 1.87 16.76 -1.40
CA LEU A 5 2.17 17.51 -0.19
C LEU A 5 0.95 17.59 0.75
N ILE A 6 -0.26 17.79 0.21
CA ILE A 6 -1.50 17.79 0.99
C ILE A 6 -1.74 16.41 1.61
N LEU A 7 -1.60 15.33 0.84
CA LEU A 7 -1.74 13.95 1.36
C LEU A 7 -0.69 13.65 2.45
N LEU A 8 0.55 14.14 2.27
CA LEU A 8 1.59 14.03 3.27
C LEU A 8 1.21 14.76 4.57
N VAL A 9 0.77 16.01 4.47
CA VAL A 9 0.38 16.83 5.64
C VAL A 9 -0.81 16.20 6.37
N LEU A 10 -1.84 15.76 5.64
CA LEU A 10 -2.99 15.08 6.22
C LEU A 10 -2.60 13.76 6.90
N GLY A 11 -1.72 12.97 6.25
CA GLY A 11 -1.18 11.76 6.83
C GLY A 11 -0.43 12.04 8.13
N VAL A 12 0.54 12.96 8.12
CA VAL A 12 1.32 13.33 9.31
C VAL A 12 0.42 13.83 10.46
N PHE A 13 -0.58 14.66 10.17
CA PHE A 13 -1.49 15.18 11.20
C PHE A 13 -2.37 14.07 11.80
N ALA A 14 -2.92 13.19 10.96
CA ALA A 14 -3.74 12.08 11.41
C ALA A 14 -2.94 11.11 12.29
N LEU A 15 -1.68 10.86 11.91
CA LEU A 15 -0.73 10.03 12.64
C LEU A 15 -0.31 10.64 13.97
N TRP A 16 -0.05 11.95 14.02
CA TRP A 16 0.24 12.68 15.26
C TRP A 16 -0.92 12.57 16.25
N ARG A 17 -2.17 12.66 15.77
CA ARG A 17 -3.36 12.49 16.59
C ARG A 17 -3.49 11.05 17.15
N ASP A 18 -3.18 10.03 16.36
CA ASP A 18 -3.27 8.63 16.78
C ASP A 18 -2.12 8.21 17.73
N PHE A 19 -0.97 8.86 17.60
CA PHE A 19 0.15 8.71 18.52
C PHE A 19 -0.23 9.18 19.93
N ASN A 20 -0.84 10.36 20.03
CA ASN A 20 -1.24 10.96 21.31
C ASN A 20 -2.40 10.26 22.02
N ARG A 21 -3.16 9.41 21.32
CA ARG A 21 -4.31 8.69 21.90
C ARG A 21 -3.94 7.42 22.67
N ASP A 22 -2.74 6.86 22.48
CA ASP A 22 -2.40 5.54 23.04
C ASP A 22 -0.86 5.37 23.20
N PRO A 23 -0.24 6.01 24.21
CA PRO A 23 1.22 6.21 24.26
C PRO A 23 2.04 4.98 24.67
N GLY A 24 1.44 3.95 25.27
CA GLY A 24 2.18 2.87 25.95
C GLY A 24 2.32 1.56 25.16
N GLN A 25 1.37 1.23 24.28
CA GLN A 25 1.38 -0.04 23.55
C GLN A 25 1.61 0.23 22.06
N HIS A 26 2.66 -0.37 21.50
CA HIS A 26 2.95 -0.38 20.06
C HIS A 26 3.54 0.88 19.42
N LEU A 27 4.34 1.66 20.13
CA LEU A 27 5.07 2.82 19.57
C LEU A 27 5.80 2.48 18.26
N ALA A 28 6.54 1.37 18.24
CA ALA A 28 7.25 0.89 17.05
C ALA A 28 6.31 0.48 15.91
N ALA A 29 5.18 -0.17 16.21
CA ALA A 29 4.20 -0.57 15.19
C ALA A 29 3.54 0.65 14.56
N LYS A 30 3.24 1.69 15.36
CA LYS A 30 2.76 2.98 14.86
C LYS A 30 3.77 3.63 13.94
N GLY A 31 5.06 3.66 14.30
CA GLY A 31 6.11 4.20 13.44
C GLY A 31 6.23 3.46 12.10
N ILE A 32 6.15 2.14 12.13
CA ILE A 32 6.11 1.29 10.92
C ILE A 32 4.86 1.61 10.09
N GLN A 33 3.69 1.61 10.72
CA GLN A 33 2.40 1.90 10.09
C GLN A 33 2.41 3.26 9.38
N VAL A 34 2.91 4.29 10.06
CA VAL A 34 3.11 5.65 9.53
C VAL A 34 3.94 5.61 8.26
N PHE A 35 5.12 5.00 8.34
CA PHE A 35 6.07 4.96 7.24
C PHE A 35 5.44 4.32 6.00
N PHE A 36 4.74 3.20 6.18
CA PHE A 36 4.11 2.50 5.08
C PHE A 36 2.88 3.21 4.53
N VAL A 37 2.01 3.77 5.37
CA VAL A 37 0.86 4.57 4.92
C VAL A 37 1.32 5.74 4.08
N LEU A 38 2.32 6.49 4.55
CA LEU A 38 2.88 7.62 3.81
C LEU A 38 3.53 7.15 2.50
N GLY A 39 4.33 6.08 2.54
CA GLY A 39 4.95 5.51 1.35
C GLY A 39 3.94 5.13 0.28
N LEU A 40 2.88 4.39 0.65
CA LEU A 40 1.81 3.98 -0.27
C LEU A 40 1.05 5.20 -0.84
N LEU A 41 0.68 6.16 0.01
CA LEU A 41 -0.05 7.36 -0.45
C LEU A 41 0.80 8.24 -1.40
N LEU A 42 2.10 8.37 -1.14
CA LEU A 42 3.01 9.15 -2.00
C LEU A 42 3.28 8.48 -3.35
N SER A 43 3.39 7.15 -3.35
CA SER A 43 3.56 6.35 -4.56
C SER A 43 2.31 6.40 -5.43
N TYR A 44 1.13 6.16 -4.84
CA TYR A 44 -0.09 5.91 -5.60
C TYR A 44 -1.05 7.11 -5.69
N GLY A 45 -0.87 8.17 -4.91
CA GLY A 45 -1.79 9.32 -4.90
C GLY A 45 -1.95 10.02 -6.25
N GLY A 46 -0.98 9.89 -7.17
CA GLY A 46 -1.09 10.37 -8.54
C GLY A 46 -2.21 9.71 -9.36
N SER A 47 -2.61 8.49 -8.99
CA SER A 47 -3.64 7.70 -9.68
C SER A 47 -5.03 8.33 -9.59
N ILE A 48 -5.29 9.18 -8.59
CA ILE A 48 -6.53 9.97 -8.52
C ILE A 48 -6.63 10.92 -9.71
N GLY A 49 -5.54 11.63 -10.03
CA GLY A 49 -5.51 12.53 -11.19
C GLY A 49 -5.67 11.78 -12.51
N TYR A 50 -5.07 10.59 -12.63
CA TYR A 50 -5.27 9.74 -13.81
C TYR A 50 -6.71 9.20 -13.92
N ALA A 51 -7.34 8.84 -12.80
CA ALA A 51 -8.74 8.43 -12.79
C ALA A 51 -9.67 9.58 -13.22
N LEU A 52 -9.43 10.80 -12.74
CA LEU A 52 -10.17 11.98 -13.18
C LEU A 52 -9.97 12.26 -14.68
N ASN A 53 -8.74 12.13 -15.19
CA ASN A 53 -8.50 12.25 -16.62
C ASN A 53 -9.22 11.15 -17.42
N LEU A 54 -9.24 9.90 -16.93
CA LEU A 54 -9.98 8.82 -17.58
C LEU A 54 -11.49 9.12 -17.67
N LEU A 55 -12.09 9.69 -16.62
CA LEU A 55 -13.52 9.97 -16.56
C LEU A 55 -13.94 11.24 -17.31
N PHE A 56 -13.14 12.32 -17.20
CA PHE A 56 -13.54 13.65 -17.70
C PHE A 56 -12.75 14.10 -18.93
N ARG A 57 -11.60 13.49 -19.22
CA ARG A 57 -10.67 13.85 -20.31
C ARG A 57 -10.17 12.60 -21.02
N PHE A 58 -11.09 11.71 -21.39
CA PHE A 58 -10.77 10.39 -21.91
C PHE A 58 -9.84 10.43 -23.14
N GLU A 59 -10.00 11.41 -24.03
CA GLU A 59 -9.15 11.52 -25.22
C GLU A 59 -7.69 11.85 -24.87
N ASP A 60 -7.46 12.72 -23.87
CA ASP A 60 -6.11 13.01 -23.36
C ASP A 60 -5.51 11.77 -22.69
N PHE A 61 -6.33 11.02 -21.95
CA PHE A 61 -5.92 9.77 -21.34
C PHE A 61 -5.54 8.74 -22.41
N ARG A 62 -6.40 8.54 -23.41
CA ARG A 62 -6.19 7.61 -24.51
C ARG A 62 -4.92 7.95 -25.28
N THR A 63 -4.76 9.20 -25.71
CA THR A 63 -3.58 9.66 -26.47
C THR A 63 -2.28 9.36 -25.73
N ARG A 64 -2.29 9.48 -24.40
CA ARG A 64 -1.11 9.22 -23.56
C ARG A 64 -0.78 7.74 -23.39
N PHE A 65 -1.77 6.86 -23.37
CA PHE A 65 -1.62 5.44 -23.07
C PHE A 65 -1.86 4.50 -24.26
N SER A 66 -2.22 5.03 -25.43
CA SER A 66 -2.35 4.26 -26.68
C SER A 66 -1.04 4.11 -27.45
N SER A 67 0.07 4.66 -26.94
CA SER A 67 1.39 4.43 -27.52
C SER A 67 1.90 3.03 -27.15
N PRO A 68 2.53 2.30 -28.10
CA PRO A 68 3.14 1.01 -27.82
C PRO A 68 4.34 1.17 -26.87
N VAL A 69 4.60 0.15 -26.06
CA VAL A 69 5.72 0.10 -25.12
C VAL A 69 6.48 -1.19 -25.34
N GLY A 70 7.63 -1.10 -26.01
CA GLY A 70 8.38 -2.30 -26.44
C GLY A 70 7.50 -3.22 -27.30
N ALA A 71 7.36 -4.47 -26.88
CA ALA A 71 6.50 -5.45 -27.55
C ALA A 71 5.00 -5.33 -27.22
N VAL A 72 4.60 -4.47 -26.27
CA VAL A 72 3.20 -4.35 -25.82
C VAL A 72 2.44 -3.37 -26.72
N PRO A 73 1.37 -3.83 -27.41
CA PRO A 73 0.56 -2.95 -28.27
C PRO A 73 -0.14 -1.86 -27.46
N GLY A 74 -0.35 -0.71 -28.09
CA GLY A 74 -0.97 0.47 -27.45
C GLY A 74 -2.33 0.19 -26.80
N ASN A 75 -3.19 -0.60 -27.43
CA ASN A 75 -4.50 -0.97 -26.85
C ASN A 75 -4.36 -1.80 -25.58
N VAL A 76 -3.36 -2.69 -25.53
CA VAL A 76 -3.08 -3.51 -24.34
C VAL A 76 -2.51 -2.63 -23.23
N HIS A 77 -1.60 -1.71 -23.57
CA HIS A 77 -1.07 -0.73 -22.62
C HIS A 77 -2.18 0.14 -22.02
N LEU A 78 -3.14 0.59 -22.82
CA LEU A 78 -4.30 1.34 -22.35
C LEU A 78 -5.11 0.54 -21.32
N VAL A 79 -5.42 -0.72 -21.61
CA VAL A 79 -6.14 -1.61 -20.68
C VAL A 79 -5.35 -1.82 -19.39
N LEU A 80 -4.05 -2.09 -19.49
CA LEU A 80 -3.16 -2.24 -18.33
C LEU A 80 -3.11 -0.96 -17.49
N ALA A 81 -3.08 0.22 -18.11
CA ALA A 81 -3.10 1.50 -17.41
C ALA A 81 -4.43 1.70 -16.65
N THR A 82 -5.57 1.36 -17.26
CA THR A 82 -6.87 1.43 -16.58
C THR A 82 -6.95 0.46 -15.39
N LEU A 83 -6.50 -0.79 -15.56
CA LEU A 83 -6.46 -1.77 -14.48
C LEU A 83 -5.52 -1.31 -13.36
N HIS A 84 -4.34 -0.78 -13.72
CA HIS A 84 -3.39 -0.25 -12.76
C HIS A 84 -4.02 0.87 -11.91
N ILE A 85 -4.72 1.82 -12.54
CA ILE A 85 -5.41 2.90 -11.83
C ILE A 85 -6.44 2.34 -10.85
N ALA A 86 -7.25 1.36 -11.27
CA ALA A 86 -8.24 0.74 -10.40
C ALA A 86 -7.58 0.09 -9.16
N VAL A 87 -6.50 -0.67 -9.36
CA VAL A 87 -5.75 -1.32 -8.27
C VAL A 87 -5.10 -0.28 -7.34
N CYS A 88 -4.56 0.81 -7.88
CA CYS A 88 -4.03 1.92 -7.10
C CYS A 88 -5.10 2.60 -6.25
N LEU A 89 -6.31 2.82 -6.80
CA LEU A 89 -7.42 3.41 -6.04
C LEU A 89 -7.88 2.48 -4.91
N VAL A 90 -7.99 1.17 -5.17
CA VAL A 90 -8.27 0.17 -4.12
C VAL A 90 -7.19 0.23 -3.04
N THR A 91 -5.92 0.30 -3.42
CA THR A 91 -4.79 0.40 -2.49
C THR A 91 -4.88 1.66 -1.62
N ILE A 92 -5.22 2.81 -2.19
CA ILE A 92 -5.43 4.06 -1.44
C ILE A 92 -6.56 3.89 -0.43
N ILE A 93 -7.71 3.35 -0.85
CA ILE A 93 -8.87 3.13 0.03
C ILE A 93 -8.49 2.21 1.20
N LEU A 94 -7.82 1.08 0.91
CA LEU A 94 -7.38 0.16 1.94
C LEU A 94 -6.32 0.79 2.86
N THR A 95 -5.45 1.65 2.34
CA THR A 95 -4.45 2.38 3.13
C THR A 95 -5.10 3.32 4.14
N TYR A 96 -6.18 4.03 3.75
CA TYR A 96 -6.98 4.82 4.69
C TYR A 96 -7.68 3.95 5.74
N GLN A 97 -8.22 2.79 5.36
CA GLN A 97 -8.81 1.87 6.34
C GLN A 97 -7.75 1.28 7.29
N LEU A 98 -6.52 1.09 6.80
CA LEU A 98 -5.38 0.63 7.59
C LEU A 98 -5.00 1.65 8.68
N GLU A 99 -5.14 2.96 8.42
CA GLU A 99 -4.99 4.02 9.43
C GLU A 99 -5.91 3.79 10.63
N SER A 100 -7.18 3.44 10.38
CA SER A 100 -8.15 3.10 11.41
C SER A 100 -7.95 1.71 12.04
N ARG A 101 -6.78 1.11 11.84
CA ARG A 101 -6.38 -0.23 12.35
C ARG A 101 -7.37 -1.35 11.98
N GLN A 102 -7.98 -1.28 10.80
CA GLN A 102 -8.86 -2.36 10.35
C GLN A 102 -8.05 -3.57 9.87
N ASP A 103 -8.11 -4.69 10.59
CA ASP A 103 -7.43 -5.93 10.21
C ASP A 103 -7.85 -6.48 8.83
N ARG A 104 -9.10 -6.26 8.43
CA ARG A 104 -9.57 -6.60 7.07
C ARG A 104 -8.75 -5.86 6.00
N ALA A 105 -8.46 -4.59 6.21
CA ALA A 105 -7.69 -3.78 5.27
C ALA A 105 -6.24 -4.26 5.18
N ARG A 106 -5.63 -4.63 6.31
CA ARG A 106 -4.30 -5.27 6.36
C ARG A 106 -4.26 -6.52 5.49
N ARG A 107 -5.20 -7.44 5.69
CA ARG A 107 -5.26 -8.70 4.95
C ARG A 107 -5.43 -8.45 3.46
N LEU A 108 -6.37 -7.59 3.07
CA LEU A 108 -6.61 -7.26 1.67
C LEU A 108 -5.39 -6.60 1.01
N LEU A 109 -4.70 -5.68 1.69
CA LEU A 109 -3.47 -5.08 1.16
C LEU A 109 -2.39 -6.12 0.89
N CYS A 110 -2.25 -7.13 1.75
CA CYS A 110 -1.29 -8.21 1.53
C CYS A 110 -1.57 -9.01 0.24
N TYR A 111 -2.82 -9.05 -0.24
CA TYR A 111 -3.19 -9.68 -1.51
C TYR A 111 -3.10 -8.72 -2.71
N VAL A 112 -3.39 -7.43 -2.50
CA VAL A 112 -3.40 -6.42 -3.56
C VAL A 112 -1.99 -5.99 -3.96
N LEU A 113 -1.07 -5.85 -2.99
CA LEU A 113 0.29 -5.35 -3.27
C LEU A 113 1.09 -6.22 -4.26
N PRO A 114 1.03 -7.57 -4.21
CA PRO A 114 1.66 -8.41 -5.24
C PRO A 114 1.18 -8.12 -6.67
N LEU A 115 -0.08 -7.73 -6.85
CA LEU A 115 -0.59 -7.33 -8.17
C LEU A 115 0.04 -6.00 -8.62
N LEU A 116 0.24 -5.06 -7.68
CA LEU A 116 0.93 -3.80 -7.97
C LEU A 116 2.38 -4.01 -8.40
N THR A 117 3.08 -5.03 -7.89
CA THR A 117 4.44 -5.36 -8.34
C THR A 117 4.53 -5.53 -9.86
N LEU A 118 3.55 -6.20 -10.46
CA LEU A 118 3.54 -6.43 -11.91
C LEU A 118 3.34 -5.13 -12.70
N PHE A 119 2.48 -4.24 -12.21
CA PHE A 119 2.25 -2.94 -12.82
C PHE A 119 3.44 -2.00 -12.65
N GLU A 120 4.07 -1.99 -11.48
CA GLU A 120 5.27 -1.18 -11.21
C GLU A 120 6.46 -1.67 -12.03
N ALA A 121 6.64 -2.97 -12.19
CA ALA A 121 7.67 -3.53 -13.07
C ALA A 121 7.46 -3.11 -14.53
N PHE A 122 6.21 -3.10 -15.00
CA PHE A 122 5.87 -2.61 -16.35
C PHE A 122 6.12 -1.11 -16.50
N ASN A 123 5.74 -0.29 -15.50
CA ASN A 123 6.00 1.15 -15.52
C ASN A 123 7.50 1.46 -15.47
N PHE A 124 8.26 0.69 -14.70
CA PHE A 124 9.72 0.78 -14.64
C PHE A 124 10.36 0.49 -16.00
N GLN A 125 9.96 -0.60 -16.64
CA GLN A 125 10.38 -0.92 -18.01
C GLN A 125 10.02 0.20 -18.99
N ARG A 126 8.80 0.75 -18.90
CA ARG A 126 8.38 1.88 -19.75
C ARG A 126 9.26 3.10 -19.53
N GLY A 127 9.55 3.45 -18.28
CA GLY A 127 10.42 4.57 -17.94
C GLY A 127 11.85 4.36 -18.45
N TRP A 128 12.35 3.12 -18.38
CA TRP A 128 13.65 2.74 -18.94
C TRP A 128 13.70 2.99 -20.44
N LEU A 129 12.70 2.51 -21.20
CA LEU A 129 12.62 2.68 -22.66
C LEU A 129 12.50 4.14 -23.12
N GLN A 130 12.11 5.07 -22.23
CA GLN A 130 12.03 6.49 -22.54
C GLN A 130 13.37 7.22 -22.35
N GLY A 131 14.38 6.57 -21.76
CA GLY A 131 15.75 7.11 -21.68
C GLY A 131 16.44 7.05 -23.04
N GLU A 132 17.16 8.11 -23.41
CA GLU A 132 17.82 8.24 -24.72
C GLU A 132 19.04 7.30 -24.90
N ASP A 133 19.49 6.62 -23.84
CA ASP A 133 20.74 5.86 -23.83
C ASP A 133 20.58 4.49 -23.14
N THR A 134 19.53 3.76 -23.52
CA THR A 134 19.36 2.38 -23.05
C THR A 134 20.35 1.48 -23.79
N ALA A 135 21.44 1.12 -23.11
CA ALA A 135 22.33 0.03 -23.53
C ALA A 135 21.54 -1.22 -24.00
N ASP A 136 22.18 -2.11 -24.78
CA ASP A 136 21.68 -3.36 -25.40
C ASP A 136 21.06 -4.41 -24.43
N ILE A 137 20.62 -4.01 -23.24
CA ILE A 137 19.98 -4.84 -22.24
C ILE A 137 18.63 -5.34 -22.80
N PRO A 138 18.41 -6.67 -22.82
CA PRO A 138 17.13 -7.23 -23.22
C PRO A 138 15.97 -6.68 -22.39
N GLN A 139 14.89 -6.25 -23.04
CA GLN A 139 13.70 -5.67 -22.39
C GLN A 139 13.12 -6.57 -21.29
N PHE A 140 13.16 -7.89 -21.50
CA PHE A 140 12.73 -8.88 -20.51
C PHE A 140 13.57 -8.82 -19.22
N ALA A 141 14.89 -8.57 -19.34
CA ALA A 141 15.77 -8.44 -18.18
C ALA A 141 15.45 -7.17 -17.37
N VAL A 142 15.12 -6.06 -18.03
CA VAL A 142 14.69 -4.82 -17.37
C VAL A 142 13.36 -5.03 -16.63
N TYR A 143 12.40 -5.71 -17.25
CA TYR A 143 11.14 -6.08 -16.61
C TYR A 143 11.37 -6.97 -15.38
N LEU A 144 12.20 -8.01 -15.52
CA LEU A 144 12.54 -8.92 -14.43
C LEU A 144 13.24 -8.19 -13.27
N LEU A 145 14.14 -7.25 -13.57
CA LEU A 145 14.75 -6.38 -12.57
C LEU A 145 13.68 -5.58 -11.81
N GLY A 146 12.71 -5.00 -12.52
CA GLY A 146 11.56 -4.34 -11.91
C GLY A 146 10.79 -5.29 -10.98
N VAL A 147 10.44 -6.50 -11.44
CA VAL A 147 9.74 -7.49 -10.62
C VAL A 147 10.52 -7.85 -9.36
N VAL A 148 11.84 -8.02 -9.45
CA VAL A 148 12.68 -8.31 -8.29
C VAL A 148 12.72 -7.14 -7.31
N LEU A 149 12.97 -5.92 -7.80
CA LEU A 149 13.07 -4.73 -6.95
C LEU A 149 11.76 -4.44 -6.21
N TYR A 150 10.64 -4.37 -6.94
CA TYR A 150 9.33 -4.13 -6.34
C TYR A 150 8.82 -5.35 -5.58
N GLY A 151 9.17 -6.56 -6.00
CA GLY A 151 8.81 -7.81 -5.35
C GLY A 151 9.44 -7.94 -3.96
N ILE A 152 10.71 -7.56 -3.79
CA ILE A 152 11.36 -7.52 -2.48
C ILE A 152 10.65 -6.54 -1.56
N LEU A 153 10.34 -5.32 -2.04
CA LEU A 153 9.63 -4.32 -1.24
C LEU A 153 8.26 -4.81 -0.78
N VAL A 154 7.49 -5.42 -1.69
CA VAL A 154 6.18 -6.00 -1.38
C VAL A 154 6.30 -7.20 -0.45
N ALA A 155 7.28 -8.08 -0.65
CA ALA A 155 7.52 -9.22 0.23
C ALA A 155 7.86 -8.77 1.65
N CYS A 156 8.73 -7.76 1.81
CA CYS A 156 9.03 -7.15 3.11
C CYS A 156 7.76 -6.62 3.79
N PHE A 157 6.90 -5.91 3.06
CA PHE A 157 5.60 -5.47 3.59
C PHE A 157 4.76 -6.67 4.04
N VAL A 158 4.53 -7.65 3.16
CA VAL A 158 3.64 -8.78 3.42
C VAL A 158 4.13 -9.60 4.61
N ILE A 159 5.43 -9.86 4.71
CA ILE A 159 6.04 -10.57 5.85
C ILE A 159 5.81 -9.76 7.13
N LEU A 160 6.17 -8.48 7.14
CA LEU A 160 6.07 -7.62 8.32
C LEU A 160 4.62 -7.53 8.82
N TYR A 161 3.68 -7.24 7.93
CA TYR A 161 2.26 -7.13 8.28
C TYR A 161 1.61 -8.47 8.62
N ASN A 162 2.27 -9.60 8.40
CA ASN A 162 1.83 -10.92 8.86
C ASN A 162 2.52 -11.40 10.14
N THR A 163 3.48 -10.66 10.69
CA THR A 163 4.05 -10.96 12.02
C THR A 163 2.98 -10.87 13.11
N GLU A 164 3.14 -11.64 14.18
CA GLU A 164 2.27 -11.55 15.37
C GLU A 164 2.29 -10.15 15.99
N PHE A 165 3.44 -9.46 15.89
CA PHE A 165 3.60 -8.08 16.32
C PHE A 165 2.64 -7.12 15.60
N MET A 166 2.56 -7.16 14.26
CA MET A 166 1.61 -6.31 13.54
C MET A 166 0.18 -6.83 13.70
N ARG A 167 -0.04 -8.15 13.73
CA ARG A 167 -1.38 -8.72 13.93
C ARG A 167 -2.00 -8.27 15.25
N SER A 168 -1.25 -8.29 16.35
CA SER A 168 -1.74 -7.81 17.65
C SER A 168 -2.05 -6.30 17.61
N PHE A 169 -1.22 -5.50 16.95
CA PHE A 169 -1.49 -4.07 16.73
C PHE A 169 -2.83 -3.80 16.02
N PHE A 170 -3.23 -4.66 15.07
CA PHE A 170 -4.51 -4.56 14.35
C PHE A 170 -5.68 -5.27 15.04
N ALA A 171 -5.43 -6.12 16.04
CA ALA A 171 -6.46 -6.84 16.78
C ALA A 171 -7.16 -5.97 17.85
N GLY A 172 -6.68 -4.75 18.09
CA GLY A 172 -7.11 -3.90 19.20
C GLY A 172 -6.24 -4.12 20.44
N PRO A 173 -6.51 -3.45 21.58
CA PRO A 173 -5.79 -3.76 22.82
C PRO A 173 -5.90 -5.27 23.08
N PRO A 174 -4.86 -5.91 23.63
CA PRO A 174 -5.06 -7.25 24.17
C PRO A 174 -6.31 -7.20 25.04
N LEU A 175 -7.20 -8.19 24.92
CA LEU A 175 -8.21 -8.40 25.95
C LEU A 175 -7.49 -8.22 27.28
N PRO A 176 -8.00 -7.35 28.18
CA PRO A 176 -7.30 -7.08 29.42
C PRO A 176 -6.93 -8.43 30.03
N ALA A 177 -5.74 -8.52 30.61
CA ALA A 177 -5.31 -9.66 31.42
C ALA A 177 -6.17 -9.80 32.71
N GLU A 178 -7.46 -9.47 32.62
CA GLU A 178 -8.46 -9.42 33.67
C GLU A 178 -9.41 -10.62 33.65
N THR A 179 -9.12 -11.66 32.86
CA THR A 179 -9.73 -12.98 33.05
C THR A 179 -8.85 -13.98 33.82
N GLU A 180 -7.72 -13.54 34.38
CA GLU A 180 -6.95 -14.30 35.39
C GLU A 180 -7.21 -13.83 36.83
N TRP A 181 -7.99 -12.76 37.06
CA TRP A 181 -8.47 -12.39 38.39
C TRP A 181 -9.75 -13.13 38.83
N LEU A 182 -10.15 -14.16 38.08
CA LEU A 182 -11.05 -15.20 38.59
C LEU A 182 -10.23 -16.45 38.97
N GLU A 183 -9.11 -16.25 39.66
CA GLU A 183 -8.65 -17.25 40.61
C GLU A 183 -9.65 -17.37 41.78
N PRO A 184 -9.78 -18.57 42.34
CA PRO A 184 -11.05 -19.12 42.79
C PRO A 184 -11.46 -18.55 44.13
N ALA A 185 -12.76 -18.29 44.31
CA ALA A 185 -13.33 -18.23 45.66
C ALA A 185 -13.26 -19.64 46.29
N LEU A 186 -12.12 -19.97 46.89
CA LEU A 186 -12.00 -21.00 47.91
C LEU A 186 -11.76 -20.30 49.26
N PRO A 187 -11.98 -20.96 50.40
CA PRO A 187 -13.23 -21.58 50.84
C PRO A 187 -13.62 -21.02 52.22
N GLY A 188 -14.91 -21.00 52.55
CA GLY A 188 -15.35 -20.91 53.94
C GLY A 188 -16.49 -19.94 54.23
N SER A 189 -17.67 -20.50 54.47
CA SER A 189 -18.47 -20.08 55.61
C SER A 189 -19.03 -21.32 56.28
N ALA A 190 -18.61 -21.51 57.53
CA ALA A 190 -19.14 -22.50 58.44
C ALA A 190 -20.67 -22.41 58.53
N ASN A 191 -21.33 -23.57 58.51
CA ASN A 191 -22.19 -24.07 59.60
C ASN A 191 -22.55 -25.53 59.34
#